data_AF-A0A8C7YC22-F1
#
_entry.id   AF-A0A8C7YC22-F1
#
_cell.length_a   1.000
_cell.length_b   1.000
_cell.length_c   1.000
_cell.angle_alpha   90.00
_cell.angle_beta   90.00
_cell.angle_gamma   90.00
#
_symmetry.space_group_name_H-M   'P 1'
#
loop_
_entity.id
_entity.type
_entity.pdbx_description
1 polymer ?
#
loop_
_entity_poly.entity_id
_entity_poly.type
_entity_poly.pdbx_seq_one_letter_code
_entity_poly.pdbx_strand_id
1 'polypeptide(L)'
;MFQKLHLEMLSDRSRTETYRQVILSNSASLRNKVVMDLGCGTGIISMFCAQLAKPSAVISIGCHIQSDTYVFHHTFHRMNKTGPCPQKIYSNQARWLRESERRLL
;
A
#
# COMPACT_ATOMS: atom_id res chain seq x y z
N MET A 1 -11.31 -3.10 17.23
CA MET A 1 -11.55 -1.67 16.94
C MET A 1 -10.75 -1.16 15.73
N PHE A 2 -9.44 -1.46 15.62
CA PHE A 2 -8.58 -1.01 14.51
C PHE A 2 -8.98 -1.47 13.09
N GLN A 3 -9.54 -2.67 12.92
CA GLN A 3 -9.94 -3.14 11.58
C GLN A 3 -11.09 -2.34 10.95
N LYS A 4 -11.95 -1.72 11.75
CA LYS A 4 -13.08 -0.93 11.26
C LYS A 4 -12.60 0.39 10.63
N LEU A 5 -11.61 1.04 11.26
CA LEU A 5 -10.99 2.26 10.75
C LEU A 5 -10.27 1.99 9.42
N HIS A 6 -9.48 0.92 9.34
CA HIS A 6 -8.81 0.54 8.09
C HIS A 6 -9.77 0.30 6.92
N LEU A 7 -10.94 -0.31 7.19
CA LEU A 7 -11.97 -0.50 6.19
C LEU A 7 -12.61 0.82 5.77
N GLU A 8 -12.92 1.71 6.73
CA GLU A 8 -13.44 3.06 6.47
C GLU A 8 -12.47 3.89 5.62
N MET A 9 -11.16 3.81 5.90
CA MET A 9 -10.13 4.47 5.10
C MET A 9 -10.05 3.91 3.66
N LEU A 10 -10.25 2.61 3.48
CA LEU A 10 -10.27 1.98 2.15
C LEU A 10 -11.56 2.29 1.38
N SER A 11 -12.68 2.47 2.07
CA SER A 11 -13.95 2.89 1.48
C SER A 11 -13.96 4.37 1.08
N ASP A 12 -13.09 5.19 1.68
CA ASP A 12 -12.83 6.56 1.23
C ASP A 12 -12.05 6.58 -0.09
N ARG A 13 -12.81 6.66 -1.18
CA ARG A 13 -12.28 6.67 -2.53
C ARG A 13 -11.51 7.95 -2.85
N SER A 14 -11.96 9.10 -2.38
CA SER A 14 -11.29 10.38 -2.67
C SER A 14 -9.87 10.35 -2.14
N ARG A 15 -9.71 9.94 -0.88
CA ARG A 15 -8.41 9.78 -0.22
C ARG A 15 -7.52 8.78 -0.94
N THR A 16 -8.04 7.60 -1.24
CA THR A 16 -7.27 6.52 -1.88
C THR A 16 -6.82 6.89 -3.30
N GLU A 17 -7.68 7.55 -4.07
CA GLU A 17 -7.36 8.01 -5.43
C GLU A 17 -6.34 9.15 -5.41
N THR A 18 -6.41 10.08 -4.46
CA THR A 18 -5.40 11.13 -4.32
C THR A 18 -3.99 10.55 -4.11
N TYR A 19 -3.84 9.56 -3.22
CA TYR A 19 -2.55 8.87 -3.04
C TYR A 19 -2.08 8.19 -4.34
N ARG A 20 -2.99 7.51 -5.04
CA ARG A 20 -2.68 6.87 -6.33
C ARG A 20 -2.16 7.88 -7.35
N GLN A 21 -2.85 9.00 -7.51
CA GLN A 21 -2.50 10.04 -8.49
C GLN A 21 -1.15 10.69 -8.16
N VAL A 22 -0.88 10.98 -6.89
CA VAL A 22 0.41 11.55 -6.46
C VAL A 22 1.57 10.59 -6.73
N ILE A 23 1.39 9.30 -6.47
CA ILE A 23 2.41 8.28 -6.75
C ILE A 23 2.64 8.16 -8.27
N LEU A 24 1.56 8.19 -9.06
CA LEU A 24 1.64 8.10 -10.51
C LEU A 24 2.37 9.30 -11.12
N SER A 25 2.01 10.52 -10.70
CA SER A 25 2.64 11.76 -11.17
C SER A 25 4.12 11.87 -10.79
N ASN A 26 4.52 11.25 -9.67
CA ASN A 26 5.91 11.22 -9.19
C ASN A 26 6.64 9.89 -9.49
N SER A 27 6.06 9.04 -10.34
CA SER A 27 6.59 7.69 -10.61
C SER A 27 8.02 7.69 -11.14
N ALA A 28 8.41 8.72 -11.90
CA ALA A 28 9.78 8.88 -12.39
C ALA A 28 10.78 9.08 -11.24
N SER A 29 10.45 9.93 -10.26
CA SER A 29 11.29 10.25 -9.10
C SER A 29 11.42 9.09 -8.12
N LEU A 30 10.39 8.25 -8.04
CA LEU A 30 10.32 7.10 -7.14
C LEU A 30 10.97 5.83 -7.72
N ARG A 31 11.23 5.80 -9.03
CA ARG A 31 11.82 4.66 -9.72
C ARG A 31 13.22 4.33 -9.19
N ASN A 32 13.47 3.05 -8.96
CA ASN A 32 14.75 2.54 -8.44
C ASN A 32 15.17 3.14 -7.07
N LYS A 33 14.27 3.83 -6.36
CA LYS A 33 14.50 4.30 -4.98
C LYS A 33 13.99 3.29 -3.96
N VAL A 34 14.41 3.43 -2.72
CA VAL A 34 13.80 2.73 -1.59
C VAL A 34 12.69 3.62 -1.05
N VAL A 35 11.47 3.10 -0.95
CA VAL A 35 10.29 3.80 -0.44
C VAL A 35 9.93 3.24 0.92
N MET A 36 9.59 4.10 1.88
CA MET A 36 9.19 3.71 3.23
C MET A 36 7.76 4.17 3.49
N ASP A 37 6.88 3.24 3.86
CA ASP A 37 5.47 3.46 4.20
C ASP A 37 5.29 3.38 5.71
N LEU A 38 5.12 4.53 6.36
CA LEU A 38 4.97 4.67 7.80
C LEU A 38 3.49 4.67 8.17
N GLY A 39 3.09 3.75 9.05
CA GLY A 39 1.68 3.57 9.41
C GLY A 39 0.92 2.82 8.33
N CYS A 40 1.55 1.79 7.74
CA CYS A 40 1.07 1.15 6.52
C CYS A 40 -0.35 0.59 6.63
N GLY A 41 -0.84 0.27 7.83
CA GLY A 41 -2.18 -0.26 8.07
C GLY A 41 -2.43 -1.49 7.20
N THR A 42 -3.31 -1.36 6.20
CA THR A 42 -3.64 -2.41 5.23
C THR A 42 -2.62 -2.57 4.09
N GLY A 43 -1.67 -1.66 3.94
CA GLY A 43 -0.60 -1.68 2.95
C GLY A 43 -1.01 -1.23 1.54
N ILE A 44 -2.13 -0.51 1.39
CA ILE A 44 -2.63 -0.06 0.07
C ILE A 44 -1.66 0.92 -0.62
N ILE A 45 -1.03 1.82 0.13
CA ILE A 45 -0.06 2.80 -0.40
C ILE A 45 1.20 2.07 -0.87
N SER A 46 1.73 1.15 -0.05
CA SER A 46 2.83 0.26 -0.43
C SER A 46 2.56 -0.47 -1.76
N MET A 47 1.33 -0.97 -1.96
CA MET A 47 0.92 -1.63 -3.20
C MET A 47 0.93 -0.69 -4.41
N PHE A 48 0.39 0.53 -4.28
CA PHE A 48 0.44 1.54 -5.34
C PHE A 48 1.89 1.90 -5.71
N CYS A 49 2.75 2.11 -4.72
CA CYS A 49 4.17 2.38 -4.96
C CYS A 49 4.83 1.26 -5.77
N ALA A 50 4.61 -0.01 -5.41
CA ALA A 50 5.19 -1.12 -6.15
C ALA A 50 4.67 -1.24 -7.59
N GLN A 51 3.38 -1.00 -7.80
CA GLN A 51 2.77 -1.16 -9.13
C GLN A 51 3.04 0.02 -10.07
N LEU A 52 2.91 1.25 -9.57
CA LEU A 52 2.91 2.46 -10.40
C LEU A 52 4.30 3.09 -10.51
N ALA A 53 5.09 3.05 -9.42
CA ALA A 53 6.37 3.76 -9.36
C ALA A 53 7.61 2.89 -9.61
N LYS A 54 7.49 1.54 -9.58
CA LYS A 54 8.61 0.59 -9.78
C LYS A 54 9.87 0.93 -8.95
N PRO A 55 9.75 1.10 -7.63
CA PRO A 55 10.89 1.33 -6.74
C PRO A 55 11.83 0.12 -6.70
N SER A 56 13.02 0.31 -6.13
CA SER A 56 13.97 -0.78 -5.84
C SER A 56 13.49 -1.65 -4.68
N ALA A 57 12.87 -1.03 -3.67
CA ALA A 57 12.22 -1.70 -2.56
C ALA A 57 11.13 -0.81 -1.94
N VAL A 58 10.13 -1.44 -1.32
CA VAL A 58 9.14 -0.78 -0.46
C VAL A 58 9.27 -1.39 0.93
N ILE A 59 9.33 -0.58 1.98
CA ILE A 59 9.44 -1.03 3.37
C ILE A 59 8.24 -0.45 4.12
N SER A 60 7.37 -1.30 4.64
CA SER A 60 6.19 -0.88 5.39
C SER A 60 6.34 -1.16 6.88
N ILE A 61 5.98 -0.16 7.70
CA ILE A 61 5.97 -0.28 9.16
C ILE A 61 4.58 0.03 9.67
N GLY A 62 4.00 -0.92 10.40
CA GLY A 62 2.75 -0.74 11.12
C GLY A 62 3.00 -0.67 12.63
N CYS A 63 2.27 0.20 13.32
CA CYS A 63 2.16 0.16 14.77
C CYS A 63 0.77 -0.38 15.15
N HIS A 64 0.75 -1.24 16.16
CA HIS A 64 -0.47 -1.69 16.79
C HIS A 64 -0.36 -1.48 18.29
N ILE A 65 -1.43 -0.97 18.91
CA ILE A 65 -1.49 -0.84 20.36
C ILE A 65 -2.06 -2.14 20.91
N GLN A 66 -1.27 -2.81 21.74
CA GLN A 66 -1.70 -3.99 22.48
C GLN A 66 -1.49 -3.72 23.97
N SER A 67 -2.59 -3.68 24.73
CA SER A 67 -2.57 -3.55 26.20
C SER A 67 -1.67 -2.40 26.69
N ASP A 68 -1.92 -1.18 26.20
CA ASP A 68 -1.16 0.06 26.50
C ASP A 68 0.33 0.05 26.09
N THR A 69 0.77 -0.95 25.32
CA THR A 69 2.11 -0.99 24.72
C THR A 69 2.03 -0.76 23.21
N TYR A 70 2.90 0.09 22.67
CA TYR A 70 3.09 0.23 21.23
C TYR A 70 3.95 -0.93 20.73
N VAL A 71 3.35 -1.81 19.93
CA VAL A 71 4.08 -2.87 19.23
C VAL A 71 4.24 -2.47 17.78
N PHE A 72 5.50 -2.31 17.36
CA PHE A 72 5.83 -2.06 15.96
C PHE A 72 6.02 -3.39 15.25
N HIS A 73 5.09 -3.74 14.36
CA HIS A 73 5.26 -4.86 13.46
C HIS A 73 5.98 -4.37 12.20
N HIS A 74 7.25 -4.77 12.06
CA HIS A 74 7.97 -4.65 10.80
C HIS A 74 7.47 -5.74 9.84
N THR A 75 6.48 -5.40 9.03
CA THR A 75 6.11 -6.28 7.90
C THR A 75 7.09 -5.98 6.77
N PHE A 76 8.24 -6.67 6.75
CA PHE A 76 9.27 -6.51 5.72
C PHE A 76 8.79 -7.10 4.38
N HIS A 77 7.90 -6.39 3.70
CA HIS A 77 7.50 -6.72 2.34
C HIS A 77 8.53 -6.21 1.34
N ARG A 78 9.68 -6.90 1.23
CA ARG A 78 10.60 -6.67 0.11
C ARG A 78 9.91 -7.09 -1.19
N MET A 79 9.22 -6.17 -1.83
CA MET A 79 8.71 -6.35 -3.19
C MET A 79 9.91 -6.28 -4.16
N ASN A 80 10.66 -7.37 -4.26
CA ASN A 80 11.83 -7.49 -5.12
C ASN A 80 11.41 -7.83 -6.56
N LYS A 81 12.12 -7.29 -7.54
CA LYS A 81 11.80 -7.34 -8.99
C LYS A 81 11.69 -8.75 -9.61
N THR A 82 11.99 -9.81 -8.87
CA THR A 82 12.15 -11.18 -9.40
C THR A 82 11.15 -12.21 -8.87
N GLY A 83 10.27 -11.84 -7.95
CA GLY A 83 9.22 -12.73 -7.43
C GLY A 83 7.83 -12.29 -7.86
N PRO A 84 6.86 -13.22 -8.01
CA PRO A 84 5.48 -12.85 -8.19
C PRO A 84 5.07 -11.91 -7.03
N CYS A 85 4.47 -10.76 -7.37
CA CYS A 85 3.85 -9.87 -6.39
C CYS A 85 3.07 -10.76 -5.40
N PRO A 86 3.21 -10.59 -4.07
CA PRO A 86 2.54 -11.47 -3.10
C PRO A 86 1.02 -11.29 -3.17
N GLN A 87 0.42 -11.91 -4.18
CA GLN A 87 -0.99 -11.79 -4.56
C GLN A 87 -1.92 -12.33 -3.48
N LYS A 88 -1.42 -13.21 -2.60
CA LYS A 88 -2.22 -13.82 -1.53
C LYS A 88 -2.56 -12.87 -0.37
N ILE A 89 -1.72 -11.86 -0.08
CA ILE A 89 -1.98 -10.93 1.04
C ILE A 89 -2.92 -9.79 0.60
N TYR A 90 -2.93 -9.46 -0.70
CA TYR A 90 -3.66 -8.31 -1.24
C TYR A 90 -4.82 -8.68 -2.16
N SER A 91 -5.36 -9.90 -2.09
CA SER A 91 -6.36 -10.39 -3.06
C SER A 91 -7.61 -9.48 -3.15
N ASN A 92 -8.03 -8.90 -2.03
CA ASN A 92 -9.13 -7.93 -1.96
C ASN A 92 -8.71 -6.52 -2.43
N GLN A 93 -7.51 -6.02 -2.08
CA GLN A 93 -7.02 -4.74 -2.63
C GLN A 93 -6.76 -4.81 -4.14
N ALA A 94 -6.23 -5.93 -4.64
CA ALA A 94 -6.02 -6.20 -6.06
C ALA A 94 -7.34 -6.27 -6.83
N ARG A 95 -8.41 -6.78 -6.21
CA ARG A 95 -9.77 -6.75 -6.79
C ARG A 95 -10.28 -5.32 -6.88
N TRP A 96 -10.18 -4.54 -5.80
CA TRP A 96 -10.57 -3.12 -5.80
C TRP A 96 -9.84 -2.33 -6.90
N LEU A 97 -8.54 -2.57 -7.07
CA LEU A 97 -7.73 -1.94 -8.13
C LEU A 97 -8.26 -2.28 -9.53
N ARG A 98 -8.51 -3.57 -9.80
CA ARG A 98 -9.06 -4.05 -11.08
C ARG A 98 -10.49 -3.58 -11.37
N GLU A 99 -11.30 -3.37 -10.33
CA GLU A 99 -12.67 -2.83 -10.44
C GLU A 99 -12.67 -1.31 -10.63
N SER A 100 -11.71 -0.62 -10.02
CA SER A 100 -11.52 0.82 -10.17
C SER A 100 -11.03 1.19 -11.57
N GLU A 101 -10.11 0.40 -12.14
CA GLU A 101 -9.61 0.58 -13.51
C GLU A 101 -10.69 0.30 -14.58
N ARG A 102 -11.57 -0.67 -14.36
CA ARG A 102 -12.66 -1.01 -15.29
C ARG A 102 -13.80 0.01 -15.33
N ARG A 103 -13.86 0.97 -14.41
CA ARG A 103 -14.90 2.03 -14.38
C ARG A 103 -14.39 3.40 -14.86
N LEU A 104 -13.13 3.48 -15.30
CA LEU A 104 -12.48 4.69 -15.81
C LEU A 104 -12.22 4.62 -17.33
N LEU A 105 -12.59 3.53 -17.99
CA LEU A 105 -12.77 3.36 -19.44
C LEU A 105 -14.26 3.25 -19.74
#